data_AF-A0A6G0Q0N6-F1
#
_entry.id   AF-A0A6G0Q0N6-F1
#
_cell.length_a   1.000
_cell.length_b   1.000
_cell.length_c   1.000
_cell.angle_alpha   90.00
_cell.angle_beta   90.00
_cell.angle_gamma   90.00
#
_symmetry.space_group_name_H-M   'P 1'
#
loop_
_entity.id
_entity.type
_entity.pdbx_description
1 polymer ?
#
loop_
_entity_poly.entity_id
_entity_poly.type
_entity_poly.pdbx_seq_one_letter_code
_entity_poly.pdbx_strand_id
1 'polypeptide(L)' 'MAKSKKDMRDAGREGREREEATRSSRRAEGLPPEEHASLEEVVRTARKAGAAKRKAAREEKKRSLS' A
#
# COMPACT_ATOMS: atom_id res chain seq x y z
N MET A 1 47.86 4.05 1.51
CA MET A 1 46.88 4.31 0.44
C MET A 1 45.51 3.83 0.92
N ALA A 2 44.59 4.74 1.23
CA ALA A 2 43.23 4.37 1.66
C ALA A 2 42.36 4.11 0.43
N LYS A 3 41.84 2.88 0.28
CA LYS A 3 40.91 2.54 -0.81
C LYS A 3 39.55 3.18 -0.50
N SER A 4 39.09 4.01 -1.43
CA SER A 4 37.87 4.81 -1.30
C SER A 4 36.62 3.91 -1.26
N LYS A 5 35.73 4.18 -0.31
CA LYS A 5 34.52 3.39 0.01
C LYS A 5 33.37 3.67 -1.00
N LYS A 6 33.68 3.76 -2.30
CA LYS A 6 32.71 4.16 -3.34
C LYS A 6 32.01 2.99 -4.03
N ASP A 7 32.51 1.77 -3.86
CA ASP A 7 32.04 0.61 -4.65
C ASP A 7 31.09 -0.34 -3.89
N MET A 8 30.73 -0.04 -2.64
CA MET A 8 29.86 -0.90 -1.82
C MET A 8 28.36 -0.76 -2.09
N ARG A 9 27.95 -0.03 -3.14
CA ARG A 9 26.52 0.15 -3.49
C ARG A 9 25.97 -0.90 -4.46
N ASP A 10 26.82 -1.73 -5.05
CA ASP A 10 26.42 -2.80 -5.98
C ASP A 10 26.51 -4.22 -5.41
N ALA A 11 26.90 -4.38 -4.15
CA ALA A 11 27.05 -5.70 -3.51
C ALA A 11 25.76 -6.23 -2.86
N GLY A 12 24.59 -5.90 -3.41
CA GLY A 12 23.27 -6.30 -2.88
C GLY A 12 22.50 -7.29 -3.75
N ARG A 13 23.15 -7.90 -4.74
CA ARG A 13 22.48 -8.73 -5.76
C ARG A 13 23.04 -10.15 -5.85
N GLU A 14 23.36 -10.73 -4.70
CA GLU A 14 23.74 -12.14 -4.64
C GLU A 14 22.50 -13.00 -4.34
N GLY A 15 22.35 -14.04 -5.15
CA GLY A 15 21.11 -14.76 -5.41
C GLY A 15 20.48 -15.39 -4.17
N ARG A 16 19.22 -15.02 -3.91
CA ARG A 16 18.22 -16.07 -3.70
C ARG A 16 17.69 -16.42 -5.07
N GLU A 17 17.79 -17.70 -5.41
CA GLU A 17 17.10 -18.34 -6.53
C GLU A 17 15.68 -17.77 -6.60
N ARG A 18 15.49 -16.78 -7.49
CA ARG A 18 14.16 -16.41 -7.92
C ARG A 18 13.77 -17.55 -8.81
N GLU A 19 13.15 -18.56 -8.21
CA GLU A 19 12.17 -19.39 -8.90
C GLU A 19 11.43 -18.45 -9.85
N GLU A 20 11.46 -18.75 -11.15
CA GLU A 20 10.82 -17.94 -12.19
C GLU A 20 9.30 -18.02 -12.02
N ALA A 21 8.78 -17.51 -10.91
CA ALA A 21 7.43 -17.02 -10.84
C ALA A 21 7.38 -15.91 -11.88
N THR A 22 6.77 -16.21 -13.01
CA THR A 22 6.45 -15.28 -14.10
C THR A 22 5.60 -14.16 -13.51
N ARG A 23 6.27 -13.16 -12.93
CA ARG A 23 5.64 -11.94 -12.44
C ARG A 23 5.33 -11.08 -13.67
N SER A 24 4.20 -11.35 -14.30
CA SER A 24 3.63 -10.45 -15.30
C SER A 24 3.15 -9.18 -14.59
N SER A 25 3.62 -8.04 -15.09
CA SER A 25 3.13 -6.73 -14.65
C SER A 25 2.29 -6.13 -15.76
N ARG A 26 1.24 -5.36 -15.44
CA ARG A 26 0.40 -4.68 -16.47
C ARG A 26 1.25 -3.89 -17.46
N ARG A 27 2.31 -3.25 -16.97
CA ARG A 27 3.26 -2.51 -17.80
C ARG A 27 4.03 -3.42 -18.77
N ALA A 28 4.47 -4.60 -18.32
CA ALA A 28 5.15 -5.57 -19.18
C ALA A 28 4.20 -6.18 -20.23
N GLU A 29 2.93 -6.37 -19.87
CA GLU A 29 1.87 -6.87 -20.75
C GLU A 29 1.29 -5.80 -21.70
N GLY A 30 1.79 -4.56 -21.66
CA GLY A 30 1.26 -3.46 -22.47
C GLY A 30 -0.19 -3.06 -22.14
N LEU A 31 -0.69 -3.49 -20.98
CA LEU A 31 -2.05 -3.20 -20.54
C LEU A 31 -2.18 -1.73 -20.11
N PRO A 32 -3.38 -1.13 -20.29
CA PRO A 32 -3.62 0.22 -19.83
C PRO A 32 -3.44 0.33 -18.30
N PRO A 33 -3.23 1.54 -17.78
CA PRO A 33 -3.19 1.79 -16.34
C PRO A 33 -4.42 1.25 -15.63
N GLU A 34 -4.28 1.00 -14.34
CA GLU A 34 -5.40 0.61 -13.50
C GLU A 34 -6.33 1.81 -13.29
N GLU A 35 -7.63 1.57 -13.39
CA GLU A 35 -8.64 2.58 -13.10
C GLU A 35 -8.87 2.67 -11.60
N HIS A 36 -8.82 3.89 -11.07
CA HIS A 36 -9.05 4.17 -9.65
C HIS A 36 -10.17 5.20 -9.49
N ALA A 37 -10.90 5.09 -8.38
CA ALA A 37 -11.87 6.11 -7.98
C ALA A 37 -11.19 7.48 -7.83
N SER A 38 -11.94 8.55 -8.06
CA SER A 38 -11.40 9.90 -7.88
C SER A 38 -11.07 10.17 -6.41
N LEU A 39 -10.15 11.11 -6.17
CA LEU A 39 -9.78 11.49 -4.81
C LEU A 39 -11.00 11.99 -4.02
N GLU A 40 -11.89 12.74 -4.67
CA GLU A 40 -13.12 13.25 -4.05
C GLU A 40 -14.03 12.10 -3.60
N GLU A 41 -14.15 11.05 -4.41
CA GLU A 41 -14.94 9.87 -4.08
C GLU A 41 -14.33 9.09 -2.90
N VAL A 42 -13.01 8.90 -2.92
CA VAL A 42 -12.27 8.27 -1.82
C VAL A 42 -12.44 9.08 -0.52
N VAL A 43 -12.35 10.40 -0.59
CA VAL A 43 -12.53 11.27 0.58
C VAL A 43 -13.97 11.20 1.10
N ARG A 44 -14.97 11.22 0.19
CA ARG A 44 -16.38 11.12 0.55
C ARG A 44 -16.70 9.80 1.25
N THR A 45 -16.23 8.69 0.70
CA THR A 45 -16.44 7.36 1.27
C THR A 45 -15.76 7.21 2.63
N ALA A 46 -14.52 7.67 2.77
CA ALA A 46 -13.78 7.66 4.03
C ALA A 46 -14.49 8.49 5.13
N ARG A 47 -15.01 9.67 4.79
CA ARG A 47 -15.79 10.51 5.72
C ARG A 47 -17.06 9.81 6.19
N LYS A 48 -17.81 9.20 5.26
CA LYS A 48 -19.04 8.45 5.57
C LYS A 48 -18.76 7.27 6.50
N ALA A 49 -17.72 6.49 6.19
CA ALA A 49 -17.28 5.37 7.03
C ALA A 49 -16.85 5.84 8.43
N GLY A 50 -16.07 6.94 8.50
CA GLY A 50 -15.66 7.53 9.77
C GLY A 50 -16.84 8.03 10.62
N ALA A 51 -17.85 8.63 10.00
CA ALA A 51 -19.08 9.05 10.69
C ALA A 51 -19.85 7.85 11.26
N ALA A 52 -19.99 6.77 10.48
CA ALA A 52 -20.64 5.54 10.93
C ALA A 52 -19.91 4.93 12.13
N LYS A 53 -18.57 4.82 12.08
CA LYS A 53 -17.75 4.33 13.20
C LYS A 53 -17.95 5.16 14.48
N ARG A 54 -17.95 6.49 14.36
CA ARG A 54 -18.20 7.38 15.51
C ARG A 54 -19.60 7.22 16.09
N LYS A 55 -20.62 7.02 15.24
CA LYS A 55 -21.99 6.77 15.70
C LYS A 55 -22.06 5.45 16.48
N ALA A 56 -21.52 4.38 15.92
CA ALA A 56 -21.49 3.06 16.57
C ALA A 56 -20.78 3.12 17.93
N ALA A 57 -19.58 3.74 17.99
CA ALA A 57 -18.86 3.88 19.25
C ALA A 57 -19.62 4.70 20.31
N ARG A 58 -20.44 5.68 19.89
CA ARG A 58 -21.30 6.44 20.82
C ARG A 58 -22.45 5.59 21.35
N GLU A 59 -23.06 4.75 20.52
CA GLU A 59 -24.14 3.84 20.92
C GLU A 59 -23.61 2.76 21.87
N GLU A 60 -22.45 2.18 21.56
CA GLU A 60 -21.77 1.22 22.43
C GLU A 60 -21.46 1.83 23.80
N LYS A 61 -20.88 3.03 23.85
CA LYS A 61 -20.63 3.75 25.11
C LYS A 61 -21.90 4.01 25.90
N LYS A 62 -23.01 4.36 25.25
CA LYS A 62 -24.30 4.53 25.93
C LYS A 62 -24.79 3.22 26.52
N ARG A 63 -24.67 2.12 25.76
CA ARG A 63 -25.07 0.79 26.19
C ARG A 63 -24.22 0.28 27.36
N SER A 64 -22.93 0.59 27.39
CA SER A 64 -22.03 0.17 28.47
C SER A 64 -22.18 0.99 29.75
N LEU A 65 -22.87 2.14 29.69
CA LEU A 65 -23.15 3.01 30.84
C LEU A 65 -24.57 2.83 31.39
N SER A 66 -25.36 1.97 30.74
CA SER A 66 -26.69 1.52 31.18
C SER A 66 -26.59 0.15 31.81
#